data_AF-A0A920HDI6-F1
#
_entry.id   AF-A0A920HDI6-F1
#
_cell.length_a   1.000
_cell.length_b   1.000
_cell.length_c   1.000
_cell.angle_alpha   90.00
_cell.angle_beta   90.00
_cell.angle_gamma   90.00
#
_symmetry.space_group_name_H-M   'P 1'
#
loop_
_entity.id
_entity.type
_entity.pdbx_description
1 polymer ?
#
loop_
_entity_poly.entity_id
_entity_poly.type
_entity_poly.pdbx_seq_one_letter_code
_entity_poly.pdbx_strand_id
1 'polypeptide(L)'
;MKKQFIPDNYMELFFGVGAAVVIIGALLKIINASLIFSANTWLIAGLSTEAIIFTLSGIQGYFLSSPGAEEEDAVSTIAVETAALQKAVDGTVKGLNSLNANLSSASKAAQSISVPSDLSSNAQSVSDGLSLASSSIEEINKLYQNLGKSLSQVNSATNALDIPEGIGEELEKMKNTIKELNAKYEAMLGAMNK
;
A
#
# COMPACT_ATOMS: atom_id res chain seq x y z
N MET A 1 -49.45 -9.58 51.23
CA MET A 1 -49.20 -10.47 50.07
C MET A 1 -49.61 -9.70 48.80
N LYS A 2 -48.64 -9.08 48.12
CA LYS A 2 -48.86 -8.38 46.83
C LYS A 2 -49.21 -9.45 45.80
N LYS A 3 -50.50 -9.63 45.47
CA LYS A 3 -50.91 -10.46 44.33
C LYS A 3 -50.57 -9.67 43.06
N GLN A 4 -49.35 -9.82 42.56
CA GLN A 4 -49.02 -9.42 41.20
C GLN A 4 -49.86 -10.29 40.27
N PHE A 5 -50.76 -9.67 39.51
CA PHE A 5 -51.78 -10.37 38.74
C PHE A 5 -51.20 -11.04 37.47
N ILE A 6 -49.98 -10.65 37.05
CA ILE A 6 -49.21 -11.26 35.96
C ILE A 6 -47.71 -11.17 36.35
N PRO A 7 -46.93 -12.27 36.27
CA PRO A 7 -45.48 -12.22 36.53
C PRO A 7 -44.75 -11.47 35.41
N ASP A 8 -43.74 -10.66 35.74
CA ASP A 8 -43.05 -9.74 34.82
C ASP A 8 -42.53 -10.40 33.54
N ASN A 9 -42.01 -11.63 33.64
CA ASN A 9 -41.51 -12.42 32.50
C ASN A 9 -42.58 -12.68 31.43
N TYR A 10 -43.86 -12.82 31.82
CA TYR A 10 -44.95 -13.01 30.87
C TYR A 10 -45.31 -11.70 30.18
N MET A 11 -45.20 -10.57 30.87
CA MET A 11 -45.46 -9.26 30.30
C MET A 11 -44.43 -8.91 29.21
N GLU A 12 -43.14 -9.13 29.48
CA GLU A 12 -42.08 -8.94 28.48
C GLU A 12 -42.27 -9.84 27.24
N LEU A 13 -42.72 -11.08 27.43
CA LEU A 13 -43.04 -11.98 26.33
C LEU A 13 -44.24 -11.46 25.51
N PHE A 14 -45.30 -10.97 26.14
CA PHE A 14 -46.46 -10.41 25.44
C PHE A 14 -46.09 -9.15 24.65
N PHE A 15 -45.28 -8.25 25.20
CA PHE A 15 -44.73 -7.10 24.48
C PHE A 15 -43.90 -7.53 23.27
N GLY A 16 -43.02 -8.52 23.45
CA GLY A 16 -42.21 -9.04 22.35
C GLY A 16 -43.04 -9.66 21.22
N VAL A 17 -44.06 -10.44 21.57
CA VAL A 17 -44.98 -11.07 20.60
C VAL A 17 -45.85 -10.04 19.90
N GLY A 18 -46.40 -9.06 20.62
CA GLY A 18 -47.20 -7.97 20.05
C GLY A 18 -46.40 -7.15 19.05
N ALA A 19 -45.19 -6.73 19.42
CA ALA A 19 -44.30 -5.94 18.56
C ALA A 19 -43.91 -6.72 17.29
N ALA A 20 -43.64 -8.03 17.41
CA ALA A 20 -43.32 -8.87 16.26
C ALA A 20 -44.46 -8.90 15.23
N VAL A 21 -45.72 -9.02 15.68
CA VAL A 21 -46.89 -9.03 14.80
C VAL A 21 -47.06 -7.69 14.08
N VAL A 22 -46.83 -6.56 14.77
CA VAL A 22 -46.88 -5.21 14.17
C VAL A 22 -45.80 -5.03 13.12
N ILE A 23 -44.56 -5.44 13.41
CA ILE A 23 -43.44 -5.32 12.49
C ILE A 23 -43.69 -6.13 11.22
N ILE A 24 -44.21 -7.36 11.35
CA ILE A 24 -44.59 -8.19 10.20
C ILE A 24 -45.69 -7.51 9.37
N GLY A 25 -46.72 -6.96 10.01
CA GLY A 25 -47.78 -6.23 9.30
C GLY A 25 -47.28 -5.00 8.55
N ALA A 26 -46.40 -4.21 9.18
CA ALA A 26 -45.77 -3.05 8.57
C ALA A 26 -44.86 -3.44 7.39
N LEU A 27 -44.06 -4.50 7.56
CA LEU A 27 -43.20 -5.03 6.50
C LEU A 27 -44.03 -5.42 5.27
N LEU A 28 -45.08 -6.22 5.46
CA LEU A 28 -45.98 -6.65 4.38
C LEU A 28 -46.64 -5.47 3.66
N LYS A 29 -46.99 -4.42 4.41
CA LYS A 29 -47.58 -3.20 3.88
C LYS A 29 -46.60 -2.43 2.98
N ILE A 30 -45.32 -2.39 3.32
CA ILE A 30 -44.27 -1.71 2.55
C ILE A 30 -43.94 -2.48 1.26
N ILE A 31 -43.79 -3.81 1.35
CA ILE A 31 -43.42 -4.63 0.18
C ILE A 31 -44.61 -4.97 -0.73
N ASN A 32 -45.81 -4.49 -0.40
CA ASN A 32 -47.07 -4.77 -1.08
C ASN A 32 -47.33 -6.28 -1.30
N ALA A 33 -46.94 -7.10 -0.32
CA ALA A 33 -47.14 -8.54 -0.36
C ALA A 33 -48.24 -8.96 0.61
N SER A 34 -49.00 -9.99 0.23
CA SER A 34 -49.93 -10.69 1.11
C SER A 34 -49.38 -12.08 1.40
N LEU A 35 -49.23 -12.42 2.67
CA LEU A 35 -49.04 -13.82 3.08
C LEU A 35 -50.41 -14.52 3.10
N ILE A 36 -50.83 -14.99 4.28
CA ILE A 36 -52.11 -15.68 4.49
C ILE A 36 -53.31 -14.71 4.47
N PHE A 37 -53.08 -13.47 4.90
CA PHE A 37 -54.06 -12.38 4.93
C PHE A 37 -53.47 -11.11 4.32
N SER A 38 -54.33 -10.14 4.03
CA SER A 38 -53.90 -8.82 3.55
C SER A 38 -52.98 -8.13 4.57
N ALA A 39 -52.02 -7.35 4.08
CA ALA A 39 -51.13 -6.54 4.91
C ALA A 39 -51.90 -5.63 5.87
N ASN A 40 -53.04 -5.07 5.44
CA ASN A 40 -53.89 -4.24 6.30
C ASN A 40 -54.46 -5.04 7.48
N THR A 41 -54.82 -6.32 7.27
CA THR A 41 -55.35 -7.18 8.32
C THR A 41 -54.29 -7.49 9.36
N TRP A 42 -53.06 -7.79 8.93
CA TRP A 42 -51.93 -7.98 9.84
C TRP A 42 -51.60 -6.72 10.65
N LEU A 43 -51.65 -5.56 10.01
CA LEU A 43 -51.37 -4.27 10.64
C LEU A 43 -52.47 -3.88 11.65
N ILE A 44 -53.74 -4.09 11.32
CA ILE A 44 -54.86 -3.87 12.25
C ILE A 44 -54.77 -4.84 13.44
N ALA A 45 -54.50 -6.12 13.20
CA ALA A 45 -54.37 -7.11 14.26
C ALA A 45 -53.20 -6.80 15.20
N GLY A 46 -52.03 -6.46 14.65
CA GLY A 46 -50.86 -6.05 15.43
C GLY A 46 -51.14 -4.81 16.27
N LEU A 47 -51.62 -3.73 15.65
CA LEU A 47 -51.90 -2.48 16.37
C LEU A 47 -53.00 -2.63 17.43
N SER A 48 -54.01 -3.46 17.17
CA SER A 48 -55.05 -3.77 18.16
C SER A 48 -54.48 -4.56 19.34
N THR A 49 -53.57 -5.49 19.07
CA THR A 49 -52.88 -6.27 20.12
C THR A 49 -52.02 -5.36 20.99
N GLU A 50 -51.23 -4.47 20.39
CA GLU A 50 -50.45 -3.45 21.11
C GLU A 50 -51.34 -2.51 21.93
N ALA A 51 -52.45 -2.04 21.38
CA ALA A 51 -53.38 -1.17 22.11
C ALA A 51 -53.93 -1.86 23.37
N ILE A 52 -54.21 -3.15 23.31
CA ILE A 52 -54.67 -3.93 24.48
C ILE A 52 -53.54 -4.09 25.49
N ILE A 53 -52.34 -4.49 25.06
CA ILE A 53 -51.19 -4.67 25.96
C ILE A 53 -50.87 -3.35 26.67
N PHE A 54 -50.85 -2.24 25.93
CA PHE A 54 -50.57 -0.91 26.48
C PHE A 54 -51.64 -0.48 27.49
N THR A 55 -52.92 -0.77 27.20
CA THR A 55 -54.03 -0.44 28.12
C THR A 55 -53.93 -1.28 29.40
N LEU A 56 -53.66 -2.58 29.29
CA LEU A 56 -53.51 -3.46 30.45
C LEU A 56 -52.28 -3.08 31.28
N SER A 57 -51.16 -2.75 30.64
CA SER A 57 -49.95 -2.24 31.30
C SER A 57 -50.20 -0.91 32.01
N GLY A 58 -50.92 0.02 31.37
CA GLY A 58 -51.28 1.31 31.98
C GLY A 58 -52.24 1.18 33.17
N ILE A 59 -53.23 0.29 33.08
CA ILE A 59 -54.13 -0.04 34.20
C ILE A 59 -53.35 -0.73 35.31
N GLN A 60 -52.49 -1.69 35.00
CA GLN A 60 -51.64 -2.35 35.97
C GLN A 60 -50.73 -1.35 36.69
N GLY A 61 -50.07 -0.45 35.96
CA GLY A 61 -49.29 0.65 36.53
C GLY A 61 -50.15 1.52 37.44
N TYR A 62 -51.32 1.99 36.98
CA TYR A 62 -52.20 2.85 37.76
C TYR A 62 -52.73 2.20 39.05
N PHE A 63 -53.13 0.93 38.99
CA PHE A 63 -53.71 0.21 40.13
C PHE A 63 -52.68 -0.38 41.09
N LEU A 64 -51.48 -0.76 40.60
CA LEU A 64 -50.39 -1.19 41.49
C LEU A 64 -49.57 -0.01 42.04
N SER A 65 -49.68 1.19 41.46
CA SER A 65 -49.25 2.44 42.09
C SER A 65 -50.21 2.84 43.21
N SER A 66 -50.20 2.09 44.30
CA SER A 66 -50.70 2.58 45.58
C SER A 66 -49.84 3.77 46.02
N PRO A 67 -50.41 4.91 46.48
CA PRO A 67 -49.62 5.98 47.06
C PRO A 67 -48.94 5.41 48.32
N GLY A 68 -47.63 5.13 48.23
CA GLY A 68 -46.83 4.63 49.37
C GLY A 68 -46.21 3.24 49.23
N ALA A 69 -46.11 2.64 48.03
CA ALA A 69 -45.33 1.41 47.83
C ALA A 69 -44.03 1.68 47.06
N GLU A 70 -42.95 1.89 47.83
CA GLU A 70 -41.53 1.75 47.46
C GLU A 70 -41.00 2.64 46.32
N GLU A 71 -40.67 3.89 46.68
CA GLU A 71 -39.79 4.80 45.91
C GLU A 71 -38.28 4.53 46.15
N GLU A 72 -37.88 3.40 46.73
CA GLU A 72 -36.45 3.14 47.05
C GLU A 72 -35.61 2.60 45.87
N ASP A 73 -36.24 2.07 44.81
CA ASP A 73 -35.51 1.37 43.74
C ASP A 73 -35.42 2.13 42.41
N ALA A 74 -36.38 3.03 42.11
CA ALA A 74 -36.36 3.80 40.87
C ALA A 74 -35.38 4.99 40.92
N VAL A 75 -35.31 5.71 42.05
CA VAL A 75 -34.42 6.88 42.20
C VAL A 75 -32.95 6.46 42.31
N SER A 76 -32.68 5.33 42.97
CA SER A 76 -31.35 4.75 43.09
C SER A 76 -30.86 4.18 41.75
N THR A 77 -31.73 3.51 40.99
CA THR A 77 -31.40 3.01 39.64
C THR A 77 -31.15 4.16 38.65
N ILE A 78 -31.98 5.21 38.64
CA ILE A 78 -31.76 6.39 37.78
C ILE A 78 -30.46 7.12 38.15
N ALA A 79 -30.13 7.24 39.44
CA ALA A 79 -28.87 7.85 39.87
C ALA A 79 -27.64 7.02 39.43
N VAL A 80 -27.73 5.69 39.51
CA VAL A 80 -26.67 4.76 39.06
C VAL A 80 -26.51 4.81 37.53
N GLU A 81 -27.62 4.81 36.78
CA GLU A 81 -27.60 4.92 35.32
C GLU A 81 -27.07 6.29 34.87
N THR A 82 -27.45 7.38 35.55
CA THR A 82 -26.95 8.73 35.25
C THR A 82 -25.45 8.85 35.52
N ALA A 83 -24.94 8.24 36.60
CA ALA A 83 -23.51 8.20 36.87
C ALA A 83 -22.73 7.36 35.85
N ALA A 84 -23.30 6.24 35.39
CA ALA A 84 -22.73 5.42 34.33
C ALA A 84 -22.68 6.18 32.99
N LEU A 85 -23.75 6.91 32.64
CA LEU A 85 -23.81 7.76 31.46
C LEU A 85 -22.78 8.90 31.55
N GLN A 86 -22.67 9.58 32.70
CA GLN A 86 -21.66 10.62 32.91
C GLN A 86 -20.25 10.07 32.68
N LYS A 87 -19.94 8.89 33.22
CA LYS A 87 -18.64 8.24 33.03
C LYS A 87 -18.38 7.84 31.57
N ALA A 88 -19.41 7.38 30.86
CA ALA A 88 -19.32 7.04 29.44
C ALA A 88 -19.08 8.30 28.57
N VAL A 89 -19.77 9.40 28.89
CA VAL A 89 -19.58 10.70 28.24
C VAL A 89 -18.17 11.24 28.52
N ASP A 90 -17.71 11.22 29.76
CA ASP A 90 -16.35 11.65 30.13
C ASP A 90 -15.27 10.81 29.42
N GLY A 91 -15.49 9.50 29.33
CA GLY A 91 -14.62 8.59 28.58
C GLY A 91 -14.59 8.94 27.08
N THR A 92 -15.74 9.24 26.50
CA THR A 92 -15.88 9.64 25.10
C THR A 92 -15.20 10.98 24.83
N VAL A 93 -15.39 11.98 25.70
CA VAL A 93 -14.75 13.30 25.59
C VAL A 93 -13.23 13.17 25.69
N LYS A 94 -12.71 12.37 26.63
CA LYS A 94 -11.28 12.07 26.73
C LYS A 94 -10.76 11.38 25.47
N GLY A 95 -11.48 10.38 24.96
CA GLY A 95 -11.16 9.69 23.72
C GLY A 95 -11.09 10.63 22.51
N LEU A 96 -12.07 11.54 22.38
CA LEU A 96 -12.11 12.55 21.31
C LEU A 96 -10.95 13.54 21.41
N ASN A 97 -10.61 14.00 22.62
CA ASN A 97 -9.46 14.88 22.82
C ASN A 97 -8.14 14.20 22.45
N SER A 98 -7.95 12.94 22.83
CA SER A 98 -6.78 12.16 22.42
C SER A 98 -6.74 11.92 20.92
N LEU A 99 -7.89 11.60 20.30
CA LEU A 99 -7.98 11.45 18.85
C LEU A 99 -7.64 12.77 18.13
N ASN A 100 -8.13 13.91 18.61
CA ASN A 100 -7.82 15.21 18.04
C ASN A 100 -6.33 15.55 18.16
N ALA A 101 -5.72 15.26 19.31
CA ALA A 101 -4.27 15.43 19.51
C ALA A 101 -3.46 14.53 18.58
N ASN A 102 -3.89 13.28 18.39
CA ASN A 102 -3.26 12.32 17.48
C ASN A 102 -3.42 12.76 16.01
N LEU A 103 -4.60 13.21 15.60
CA LEU A 103 -4.86 13.69 14.24
C LEU A 103 -4.06 14.96 13.93
N SER A 104 -3.97 15.88 14.89
CA SER A 104 -3.09 17.05 14.79
C SER A 104 -1.62 16.65 14.66
N SER A 105 -1.16 15.69 15.47
CA SER A 105 0.22 15.18 15.41
C SER A 105 0.50 14.48 14.09
N ALA A 106 -0.44 13.66 13.59
CA ALA A 106 -0.35 12.98 12.30
C ALA A 106 -0.35 13.98 11.14
N SER A 107 -1.17 15.03 11.19
CA SER A 107 -1.19 16.11 10.21
C SER A 107 0.15 16.86 10.18
N LYS A 108 0.72 17.19 11.33
CA LYS A 108 2.06 17.78 11.42
C LYS A 108 3.13 16.85 10.90
N ALA A 109 3.07 15.55 11.23
CA ALA A 109 3.99 14.55 10.71
C ALA A 109 3.88 14.45 9.18
N ALA A 110 2.67 14.43 8.62
CA ALA A 110 2.44 14.41 7.18
C ALA A 110 2.92 15.70 6.50
N GLN A 111 2.73 16.87 7.11
CA GLN A 111 3.29 18.14 6.60
C GLN A 111 4.82 18.17 6.71
N SER A 112 5.40 17.50 7.71
CA SER A 112 6.85 17.34 7.85
C SER A 112 7.44 16.33 6.87
N ILE A 113 6.62 15.49 6.23
CA ILE A 113 6.99 14.77 5.01
C ILE A 113 7.03 15.80 3.87
N SER A 114 8.08 16.61 3.89
CA SER A 114 8.48 17.43 2.76
C SER A 114 8.93 16.48 1.67
N VAL A 115 8.15 16.37 0.60
CA VAL A 115 8.66 15.84 -0.66
C VAL A 115 9.71 16.85 -1.13
N PRO A 116 11.00 16.52 -1.15
CA PRO A 116 12.02 17.47 -1.54
C PRO A 116 11.67 18.04 -2.91
N SER A 117 11.68 19.36 -3.06
CA SER A 117 11.40 20.03 -4.35
C SER A 117 12.26 19.45 -5.47
N ASP A 118 13.45 19.00 -5.10
CA ASP A 118 14.47 18.50 -6.01
C ASP A 118 14.36 17.00 -6.25
N LEU A 119 13.37 16.29 -5.67
CA LEU A 119 13.21 14.85 -5.86
C LEU A 119 12.98 14.50 -7.34
N SER A 120 12.17 15.30 -8.03
CA SER A 120 11.97 15.14 -9.48
C SER A 120 13.26 15.42 -10.26
N SER A 121 14.02 16.45 -9.87
CA SER A 121 15.29 16.79 -10.51
C SER A 121 16.34 15.70 -10.27
N ASN A 122 16.43 15.15 -9.05
CA ASN A 122 17.37 14.09 -8.71
C ASN A 122 16.99 12.78 -9.40
N ALA A 123 15.70 12.44 -9.48
CA ALA A 123 15.23 11.30 -10.25
C ALA A 123 15.60 11.44 -11.73
N GLN A 124 15.45 12.64 -12.31
CA GLN A 124 15.88 12.94 -13.67
C GLN A 124 17.39 12.77 -13.84
N SER A 125 18.21 13.38 -12.98
CA SER A 125 19.67 13.27 -13.02
C SER A 125 20.17 11.82 -12.86
N VAL A 126 19.52 11.01 -12.03
CA VAL A 126 19.84 9.58 -11.89
C VAL A 126 19.50 8.82 -13.17
N SER A 127 18.35 9.12 -13.78
CA SER A 127 17.97 8.55 -15.08
C SER A 127 18.98 8.92 -16.17
N ASP A 128 19.38 10.20 -16.23
CA ASP A 128 20.34 10.70 -17.20
C ASP A 128 21.72 10.04 -16.99
N GLY A 129 22.17 9.92 -15.74
CA GLY A 129 23.39 9.20 -15.39
C GLY A 129 23.37 7.72 -15.77
N LEU A 130 22.23 7.05 -15.59
CA LEU A 130 22.05 5.65 -16.00
C LEU A 130 22.03 5.48 -17.53
N SER A 131 21.43 6.42 -18.25
CA SER A 131 21.44 6.45 -19.72
C SER A 131 22.85 6.66 -20.27
N LEU A 132 23.61 7.60 -19.69
CA LEU A 132 25.01 7.83 -20.03
C LEU A 132 25.85 6.59 -19.73
N ALA A 133 25.70 5.99 -18.55
CA ALA A 133 26.40 4.76 -18.19
C ALA A 133 26.09 3.62 -19.17
N SER A 134 24.83 3.46 -19.56
CA SER A 134 24.43 2.45 -20.56
C SER A 134 25.10 2.69 -21.91
N SER A 135 25.16 3.95 -22.34
CA SER A 135 25.85 4.34 -23.58
C SER A 135 27.35 4.05 -23.51
N SER A 136 28.01 4.37 -22.40
CA SER A 136 29.42 4.06 -22.18
C SER A 136 29.68 2.54 -22.16
N ILE A 137 28.79 1.73 -21.57
CA ILE A 137 28.90 0.27 -21.61
C ILE A 137 28.78 -0.26 -23.04
N GLU A 138 27.88 0.30 -23.85
CA GLU A 138 27.75 -0.08 -25.25
C GLU A 138 29.02 0.28 -26.04
N GLU A 139 29.60 1.44 -25.75
CA GLU A 139 30.85 1.90 -26.35
C GLU A 139 32.04 1.01 -25.95
N ILE A 140 32.12 0.61 -24.67
CA ILE A 140 33.09 -0.39 -24.18
C ILE A 140 32.93 -1.71 -24.92
N ASN A 141 31.70 -2.18 -25.13
CA ASN A 141 31.45 -3.43 -25.84
C ASN A 141 31.91 -3.34 -27.30
N LYS A 142 31.64 -2.21 -27.98
CA LYS A 142 32.18 -1.92 -29.32
C LYS A 142 33.71 -1.89 -29.32
N LEU A 143 34.32 -1.31 -28.30
CA LEU A 143 35.78 -1.25 -28.15
C LEU A 143 36.39 -2.65 -27.99
N TYR A 144 35.77 -3.52 -27.18
CA TYR A 144 36.16 -4.93 -27.05
C TYR A 144 36.04 -5.69 -28.37
N GLN A 145 34.94 -5.51 -29.11
CA GLN A 145 34.75 -6.13 -30.41
C GLN A 145 35.80 -5.66 -31.42
N ASN A 146 36.08 -4.36 -31.45
CA ASN A 146 37.10 -3.79 -32.32
C ASN A 146 38.50 -4.26 -31.94
N LEU A 147 38.81 -4.37 -30.65
CA LEU A 147 40.08 -4.92 -30.17
C LEU A 147 40.22 -6.39 -30.57
N GLY A 148 39.16 -7.19 -30.42
CA GLY A 148 39.14 -8.58 -30.87
C GLY A 148 39.37 -8.72 -32.38
N LYS A 149 38.70 -7.87 -33.19
CA LYS A 149 38.93 -7.80 -34.64
C LYS A 149 40.34 -7.38 -34.98
N SER A 150 40.87 -6.33 -34.33
CA SER A 150 42.21 -5.83 -34.57
C SER A 150 43.26 -6.88 -34.19
N LEU A 151 43.06 -7.60 -33.08
CA LEU A 151 43.94 -8.70 -32.67
C LEU A 151 43.89 -9.85 -33.68
N SER A 152 42.70 -10.22 -34.17
CA SER A 152 42.55 -11.24 -35.22
C SER A 152 43.20 -10.80 -36.53
N GLN A 153 43.08 -9.54 -36.90
CA GLN A 153 43.67 -8.95 -38.11
C GLN A 153 45.19 -8.87 -38.01
N VAL A 154 45.74 -8.47 -36.85
CA VAL A 154 47.18 -8.54 -36.56
C VAL A 154 47.67 -9.97 -36.61
N ASN A 155 46.97 -10.92 -35.98
CA ASN A 155 47.38 -12.33 -36.00
C ASN A 155 47.37 -12.90 -37.43
N SER A 156 46.40 -12.52 -38.25
CA SER A 156 46.33 -12.89 -39.67
C SER A 156 47.45 -12.22 -40.48
N ALA A 157 47.74 -10.95 -40.24
CA ALA A 157 48.83 -10.22 -40.90
C ALA A 157 50.20 -10.76 -40.50
N THR A 158 50.40 -11.16 -39.25
CA THR A 158 51.62 -11.81 -38.76
C THR A 158 51.78 -13.20 -39.38
N ASN A 159 50.71 -13.99 -39.47
CA ASN A 159 50.77 -15.30 -40.13
C ASN A 159 50.92 -15.22 -41.65
N ALA A 160 50.42 -14.14 -42.27
CA ALA A 160 50.62 -13.84 -43.69
C ALA A 160 51.94 -13.12 -43.96
N LEU A 161 52.70 -12.76 -42.92
CA LEU A 161 54.07 -12.30 -43.04
C LEU A 161 54.94 -13.52 -43.36
N ASP A 162 54.92 -13.90 -44.64
CA ASP A 162 55.89 -14.81 -45.21
C ASP A 162 57.23 -14.09 -45.14
N ILE A 163 58.00 -14.30 -44.05
CA ILE A 163 59.39 -13.85 -43.99
C ILE A 163 60.09 -14.65 -45.08
N PRO A 164 60.44 -14.04 -46.22
CA PRO A 164 60.97 -14.79 -47.35
C PRO A 164 62.21 -15.53 -46.88
N GLU A 165 62.21 -16.87 -46.99
CA GLU A 165 63.41 -17.66 -46.78
C GLU A 165 64.52 -17.08 -47.67
N GLY A 166 65.63 -16.69 -47.05
CA GLY A 166 66.75 -16.05 -47.75
C GLY A 166 66.87 -14.52 -47.59
N ILE A 167 65.97 -13.81 -46.89
CA ILE A 167 66.23 -12.41 -46.51
C ILE A 167 67.54 -12.28 -45.72
N GLY A 168 67.85 -13.26 -44.88
CA GLY A 168 69.13 -13.33 -44.16
C GLY A 168 70.32 -13.44 -45.11
N GLU A 169 70.23 -14.30 -46.13
CA GLU A 169 71.27 -14.46 -47.17
C GLU A 169 71.42 -13.18 -48.00
N GLU A 170 70.33 -12.52 -48.36
CA GLU A 170 70.36 -11.31 -49.17
C GLU A 170 70.93 -10.12 -48.38
N LEU A 171 70.63 -10.03 -47.08
CA LEU A 171 71.27 -9.09 -46.15
C LEU A 171 72.78 -9.38 -46.00
N GLU A 172 73.17 -10.64 -45.98
CA GLU A 172 74.57 -11.05 -45.91
C GLU A 172 75.34 -10.72 -47.21
N LYS A 173 74.74 -10.96 -48.38
CA LYS A 173 75.29 -10.50 -49.67
C LYS A 173 75.41 -8.99 -49.73
N MET A 174 74.41 -8.25 -49.25
CA MET A 174 74.44 -6.79 -49.21
C MET A 174 75.56 -6.28 -48.28
N LYS A 175 75.75 -6.92 -47.11
CA LYS A 175 76.87 -6.64 -46.20
C LYS A 175 78.23 -6.87 -46.88
N ASN A 176 78.38 -7.97 -47.61
CA ASN A 176 79.62 -8.28 -48.32
C ASN A 176 79.89 -7.30 -49.47
N THR A 177 78.85 -6.90 -50.21
CA THR A 177 78.94 -5.91 -51.28
C THR A 177 79.38 -4.54 -50.75
N ILE A 178 78.82 -4.09 -49.62
CA ILE A 178 79.25 -2.84 -48.96
C ILE A 178 80.71 -2.93 -48.53
N LYS A 179 81.14 -4.08 -47.99
CA LYS A 179 82.54 -4.29 -47.58
C LYS A 179 83.49 -4.22 -48.77
N GLU A 180 83.14 -4.84 -49.91
CA GLU A 180 83.92 -4.76 -51.14
C GLU A 180 83.96 -3.34 -51.72
N LEU A 181 82.83 -2.63 -51.72
CA LEU A 181 82.78 -1.23 -52.14
C LEU A 181 83.69 -0.37 -51.27
N ASN A 182 83.61 -0.50 -49.95
CA ASN A 182 84.49 0.23 -49.04
C ASN A 182 85.97 -0.12 -49.28
N ALA A 183 86.31 -1.38 -49.53
CA ALA A 183 87.68 -1.77 -49.86
C ALA A 183 88.16 -1.18 -51.20
N LYS A 184 87.30 -1.10 -52.22
CA LYS A 184 87.62 -0.44 -53.50
C LYS A 184 87.78 1.07 -53.35
N TYR A 185 86.92 1.71 -52.55
CA TYR A 185 87.05 3.14 -52.26
C TYR A 185 88.33 3.43 -51.47
N GLU A 186 88.69 2.59 -50.49
CA GLU A 186 89.99 2.67 -49.82
C GLU A 186 91.16 2.50 -50.78
N ALA A 187 91.11 1.52 -51.68
CA ALA A 187 92.15 1.30 -52.68
C ALA A 187 92.28 2.48 -53.67
N MET A 188 91.15 3.08 -54.07
CA MET A 188 91.14 4.26 -54.94
C MET A 188 91.64 5.50 -54.22
N LEU A 189 91.25 5.72 -52.95
CA LEU A 189 91.80 6.78 -52.09
C LEU A 189 93.31 6.60 -51.88
N GLY A 190 93.76 5.38 -51.64
CA GLY A 190 95.18 5.06 -51.47
C GLY A 190 96.00 5.21 -52.77
N ALA A 191 95.40 4.97 -53.93
CA ALA A 191 96.01 5.21 -55.23
C ALA A 191 96.03 6.71 -55.62
N MET A 192 95.09 7.49 -55.08
CA MET A 192 95.01 8.95 -55.29
C MET A 192 95.88 9.76 -54.32
N ASN A 193 96.29 9.16 -53.19
CA ASN A 193 97.21 9.72 -52.19
C ASN A 193 98.67 9.28 -52.37
N LYS A 194 99.05 8.74 -53.54
CA LYS A 194 100.43 8.47 -53.94
C LYS A 194 100.87 9.38 -55.07
#